data_AF-A0A850MH19-F1
#
_entry.id   AF-A0A850MH19-F1
#
_cell.length_a   1.000
_cell.length_b   1.000
_cell.length_c   1.000
_cell.angle_alpha   90.00
_cell.angle_beta   90.00
_cell.angle_gamma   90.00
#
_symmetry.space_group_name_H-M   'P 1'
#
loop_
_entity.id
_entity.type
_entity.pdbx_description
1 polymer ?
#
loop_
_entity_poly.entity_id
_entity_poly.type
_entity_poly.pdbx_seq_one_letter_code
_entity_poly.pdbx_strand_id
1 'polypeptide(L)'
;MADDTGENKKFSIKVEAIKTPLGAVPTLESFKNLVEGLNILNADMIRTHETVNSEVFKQMAGIEKELKSLRKLIAEEIVSFEAIKEDINALNKRLDNIEVEQQHKLKELTDLITDFIGSVRVFQDKITRVLKKS
;
A
#
# COMPACT_ATOMS: atom_id res chain seq x y z
N MET A 1 -7.63 29.48 -3.24
CA MET A 1 -7.16 30.88 -3.15
C MET A 1 -6.03 30.92 -2.15
N ALA A 2 -4.79 31.04 -2.65
CA ALA A 2 -3.63 31.55 -1.93
C ALA A 2 -2.59 31.82 -3.02
N ASP A 3 -2.66 33.02 -3.56
CA ASP A 3 -1.68 33.58 -4.47
C ASP A 3 -0.46 33.92 -3.61
N ASP A 4 0.49 33.00 -3.51
CA ASP A 4 1.77 33.22 -2.82
C ASP A 4 2.70 33.94 -3.80
N THR A 5 2.48 35.25 -3.93
CA THR A 5 3.42 36.16 -4.56
C THR A 5 4.70 36.18 -3.72
N GLY A 6 5.59 35.23 -3.98
CA GLY A 6 6.97 35.25 -3.53
C GLY A 6 7.67 36.47 -4.12
N GLU A 7 7.58 37.62 -3.44
CA GLU A 7 8.45 38.76 -3.69
C GLU A 7 9.88 38.31 -3.45
N ASN A 8 10.55 37.93 -4.53
CA ASN A 8 11.98 37.73 -4.56
C ASN A 8 12.60 39.12 -4.33
N LYS A 9 12.80 39.49 -3.05
CA LYS A 9 13.38 40.77 -2.62
C LYS A 9 14.79 40.87 -3.20
N LYS A 10 14.90 41.44 -4.39
CA LYS A 10 16.19 41.74 -5.02
C LYS A 10 16.96 42.68 -4.11
N PHE A 11 17.98 42.16 -3.45
CA PHE A 11 18.96 42.96 -2.74
C PHE A 11 19.71 43.81 -3.76
N SER A 12 19.55 45.13 -3.70
CA SER A 12 20.20 46.07 -4.62
C SER A 12 21.17 46.95 -3.84
N ILE A 13 22.46 46.85 -4.16
CA ILE A 13 23.51 47.71 -3.60
C ILE A 13 23.86 48.75 -4.67
N LYS A 14 23.66 50.03 -4.36
CA LYS A 14 24.11 51.12 -5.23
C LYS A 14 25.59 51.37 -4.97
N VAL A 15 26.41 51.32 -6.03
CA VAL A 15 27.85 51.59 -5.97
C VAL A 15 28.11 52.91 -6.69
N GLU A 16 28.48 53.93 -5.94
CA GLU A 16 28.87 55.24 -6.45
C GLU A 16 30.38 55.26 -6.72
N ALA A 17 30.79 55.83 -7.84
CA ALA A 17 32.18 55.87 -8.26
C ALA A 17 32.65 57.29 -8.57
N ILE A 18 33.87 57.62 -8.16
CA ILE A 18 34.56 58.88 -8.46
C ILE A 18 35.48 58.66 -9.65
N LYS A 19 35.47 59.57 -10.63
CA LYS A 19 36.43 59.54 -11.75
C LYS A 19 37.83 59.95 -11.29
N THR A 20 38.80 59.09 -11.53
CA THR A 20 40.22 59.37 -11.33
C THR A 20 40.96 59.32 -12.68
N PRO A 21 42.19 59.84 -12.80
CA PRO A 21 42.99 59.77 -14.03
C PRO A 21 43.23 58.34 -14.55
N LEU A 22 43.10 57.33 -13.68
CA LEU A 22 43.29 55.91 -14.01
C LEU A 22 41.96 55.14 -14.18
N GLY A 23 40.82 55.82 -14.06
CA GLY A 23 39.48 55.21 -14.19
C GLY A 23 38.53 55.56 -13.04
N ALA A 24 37.28 55.10 -13.13
CA ALA A 24 36.30 55.30 -12.07
C ALA A 24 36.56 54.31 -10.91
N VAL A 25 36.66 54.82 -9.68
CA VAL A 25 36.88 54.01 -8.47
C VAL A 25 35.71 54.18 -7.50
N PRO A 26 35.23 53.12 -6.82
CA PRO A 26 34.16 53.22 -5.84
C PRO A 26 34.47 54.19 -4.70
N THR A 27 33.45 54.86 -4.17
CA THR A 27 33.58 55.65 -2.94
C THR A 27 33.82 54.74 -1.73
N LEU A 28 34.51 55.24 -0.69
CA LEU A 28 34.66 54.53 0.59
C LEU A 28 33.30 54.15 1.21
N GLU A 29 32.30 55.01 1.02
CA GLU A 29 30.93 54.78 1.46
C GLU A 29 30.24 53.65 0.68
N SER A 30 30.45 53.57 -0.64
CA SER A 30 29.96 52.45 -1.45
C SER A 30 30.61 51.12 -1.04
N PHE A 31 31.91 51.15 -0.71
CA PHE A 31 32.60 49.96 -0.22
C PHE A 31 32.07 49.52 1.16
N LYS A 32 31.80 50.47 2.06
CA LYS A 32 31.16 50.20 3.35
C LYS A 32 29.77 49.58 3.17
N ASN A 33 28.95 50.14 2.29
CA ASN A 33 27.60 49.62 1.98
C ASN A 33 27.65 48.22 1.37
N LEU A 34 28.65 47.93 0.54
CA LEU A 34 28.90 46.59 0.00
C LEU A 34 29.22 45.59 1.11
N VAL A 35 30.13 45.93 2.02
CA VAL A 35 30.52 45.06 3.15
C VAL A 35 29.34 44.81 4.08
N GLU A 36 28.56 45.83 4.41
CA GLU A 36 27.35 45.69 5.22
C GLU A 36 26.32 44.78 4.53
N GLY A 37 26.13 44.94 3.22
CA GLY A 37 25.24 44.07 2.44
C GLY A 37 25.69 42.62 2.39
N LEU A 38 27.00 42.36 2.26
CA LEU A 38 27.56 41.02 2.31
C LEU A 38 27.40 40.37 3.70
N ASN A 39 27.52 41.15 4.78
CA ASN A 39 27.29 40.65 6.14
C ASN A 39 25.83 40.26 6.37
N ILE A 40 24.88 41.05 5.87
CA ILE A 40 23.45 40.73 5.93
C ILE A 40 23.17 39.44 5.14
N LEU A 41 23.69 39.35 3.91
CA LEU A 41 23.52 38.16 3.07
C LEU A 41 24.09 36.91 3.73
N ASN A 42 25.26 37.01 4.36
CA ASN A 42 25.87 35.88 5.08
C ASN A 42 25.00 35.44 6.27
N ALA A 43 24.49 36.39 7.05
CA ALA A 43 23.59 36.10 8.17
C ALA A 43 22.28 35.43 7.71
N ASP A 44 21.69 35.93 6.62
CA ASP A 44 20.48 35.34 6.03
C ASP A 44 20.75 33.95 5.47
N MET A 45 21.88 33.74 4.79
CA MET A 45 22.28 32.42 4.28
C MET A 45 22.41 31.39 5.41
N ILE A 46 23.05 31.78 6.53
CA ILE A 46 23.19 30.92 7.71
C ILE A 46 21.82 30.57 8.28
N ARG A 47 20.94 31.57 8.47
CA ARG A 47 19.57 31.37 8.98
C ARG A 47 18.74 30.46 8.08
N THR A 48 18.80 30.67 6.77
CA THR A 48 18.09 29.82 5.80
C THR A 48 18.60 28.39 5.89
N HIS A 49 19.92 28.19 5.94
CA HIS A 49 20.50 26.85 6.07
C HIS A 49 20.05 26.15 7.36
N GLU A 50 20.07 26.85 8.51
CA GLU A 50 19.59 26.32 9.78
C GLU A 50 18.09 25.98 9.73
N THR A 51 17.29 26.85 9.14
CA THR A 51 15.83 26.66 9.01
C THR A 51 15.51 25.45 8.12
N VAL A 52 16.15 25.37 6.95
CA VAL A 52 15.99 24.25 6.01
C VAL A 52 16.38 22.94 6.67
N ASN A 53 17.53 22.89 7.34
CA ASN A 53 17.98 21.67 8.02
C ASN A 53 17.00 21.24 9.12
N SER A 54 16.56 22.18 9.97
CA SER A 54 15.54 21.94 11.00
C SER A 54 14.25 21.35 10.42
N GLU A 55 13.75 21.93 9.34
CA GLU A 55 12.52 21.47 8.69
C GLU A 55 12.68 20.09 8.05
N VAL A 56 13.81 19.86 7.37
CA VAL A 56 14.16 18.54 6.81
C VAL A 56 14.23 17.48 7.92
N PHE A 57 14.85 17.77 9.06
CA PHE A 57 14.90 16.83 10.18
C PHE A 57 13.52 16.52 10.76
N LYS A 58 12.64 17.51 10.90
CA LYS A 58 11.26 17.29 11.35
C LYS A 58 10.48 16.41 10.38
N GLN A 59 10.60 16.68 9.08
CA GLN A 59 9.96 15.87 8.04
C GLN A 59 10.47 14.43 8.06
N MET A 60 11.79 14.24 8.17
CA MET A 60 12.40 12.90 8.26
C MET A 60 11.92 12.13 9.49
N ALA A 61 11.81 12.80 10.65
CA ALA A 61 11.27 12.18 11.86
C ALA A 61 9.79 11.78 11.70
N GLY A 62 9.00 12.60 10.99
CA GLY A 62 7.62 12.28 10.62
C GLY A 62 7.53 11.03 9.73
N ILE A 63 8.32 11.02 8.64
CA ILE A 63 8.41 9.90 7.70
C ILE A 63 8.85 8.62 8.43
N GLU A 64 9.83 8.68 9.31
CA GLU A 64 10.30 7.52 10.08
C GLU A 64 9.16 6.91 10.92
N LYS A 65 8.36 7.76 11.58
CA LYS A 65 7.21 7.32 12.38
C LYS A 65 6.14 6.66 11.52
N GLU A 66 5.86 7.21 10.35
CA GLU A 66 4.91 6.63 9.38
C GLU A 66 5.41 5.28 8.87
N LEU A 67 6.67 5.19 8.45
CA LEU A 67 7.30 3.94 8.00
C LEU A 67 7.26 2.85 9.08
N LYS A 68 7.51 3.20 10.34
CA LYS A 68 7.40 2.26 11.47
C LYS A 68 5.97 1.74 11.64
N SER A 69 4.98 2.61 11.44
CA SER A 69 3.56 2.26 11.53
C SER A 69 3.14 1.35 10.38
N LEU A 70 3.53 1.68 9.15
CA LEU A 70 3.31 0.84 7.96
C LEU A 70 3.93 -0.54 8.11
N ARG A 71 5.17 -0.61 8.62
CA ARG A 71 5.84 -1.88 8.90
C ARG A 71 5.06 -2.75 9.90
N LYS A 72 4.45 -2.14 10.93
CA LYS A 72 3.61 -2.87 11.90
C LYS A 72 2.36 -3.43 11.24
N LEU A 73 1.67 -2.62 10.44
CA LEU A 73 0.46 -3.04 9.71
C LEU A 73 0.75 -4.21 8.77
N ILE A 74 1.84 -4.13 7.99
CA ILE A 74 2.24 -5.22 7.08
C ILE A 74 2.51 -6.52 7.85
N ALA A 75 3.17 -6.43 9.02
CA ALA A 75 3.42 -7.62 9.84
C ALA A 75 2.13 -8.25 10.38
N GLU A 76 1.17 -7.43 10.84
CA GLU A 76 -0.15 -7.89 11.29
C GLU A 76 -0.94 -8.54 10.14
N GLU A 77 -0.85 -7.95 8.95
CA GLU A 77 -1.54 -8.43 7.76
C GLU A 77 -0.96 -9.74 7.23
N ILE A 78 0.36 -9.94 7.27
CA ILE A 78 1.01 -11.22 6.94
C ILE A 78 0.46 -12.36 7.81
N VAL A 79 0.41 -12.15 9.13
CA VAL A 79 -0.12 -13.16 10.07
C VAL A 79 -1.58 -13.47 9.77
N SER A 80 -2.38 -12.44 9.46
CA SER A 80 -3.79 -12.60 9.10
C SER A 80 -3.96 -13.40 7.80
N PHE A 81 -3.12 -13.16 6.79
CA PHE A 81 -3.12 -13.93 5.54
C PHE A 81 -2.74 -15.39 5.75
N GLU A 82 -1.78 -15.67 6.64
CA GLU A 82 -1.42 -17.05 6.99
C GLU A 82 -2.60 -17.80 7.62
N ALA A 83 -3.33 -17.17 8.54
CA ALA A 83 -4.52 -17.77 9.15
C ALA A 83 -5.61 -18.04 8.10
N ILE A 84 -5.91 -17.09 7.21
CA ILE A 84 -6.88 -17.27 6.12
C ILE A 84 -6.46 -18.42 5.20
N LYS A 85 -5.17 -18.54 4.89
CA LYS A 85 -4.66 -19.64 4.07
C LYS A 85 -4.86 -21.00 4.74
N GLU A 86 -4.67 -21.09 6.05
CA GLU A 86 -4.93 -22.31 6.81
C GLU A 86 -6.42 -22.67 6.79
N ASP A 87 -7.30 -21.69 7.01
CA ASP A 87 -8.75 -21.88 6.95
C ASP A 87 -9.22 -22.37 5.57
N ILE A 88 -8.68 -21.78 4.48
CA ILE A 88 -8.96 -22.23 3.10
C ILE A 88 -8.54 -23.68 2.91
N ASN A 89 -7.35 -24.06 3.39
CA ASN A 89 -6.89 -25.45 3.29
C ASN A 89 -7.77 -26.41 4.09
N ALA A 90 -8.24 -25.99 5.28
CA ALA A 90 -9.17 -26.78 6.08
C ALA A 90 -10.53 -26.94 5.39
N LEU A 91 -11.05 -25.88 4.76
CA LEU A 91 -12.28 -25.92 3.97
C LEU A 91 -12.15 -26.85 2.77
N ASN A 92 -11.05 -26.77 2.01
CA ASN A 92 -10.81 -27.64 0.86
C ASN A 92 -10.82 -29.12 1.27
N LYS A 93 -10.11 -29.48 2.36
CA LYS A 93 -10.15 -30.86 2.88
C LYS A 93 -11.55 -31.32 3.27
N ARG A 94 -12.38 -30.43 3.83
CA ARG A 94 -13.77 -30.75 4.17
C ARG A 94 -14.61 -30.95 2.90
N LEU A 95 -14.42 -30.14 1.88
CA LEU A 95 -15.11 -30.30 0.59
C LEU A 95 -14.73 -31.61 -0.09
N ASP A 96 -13.44 -31.97 -0.10
CA ASP A 96 -12.97 -33.25 -0.65
C ASP A 96 -13.63 -34.44 0.08
N ASN A 97 -13.70 -34.38 1.41
CA ASN A 97 -14.37 -35.42 2.20
C ASN A 97 -15.87 -35.52 1.89
N ILE A 98 -16.55 -34.37 1.75
CA ILE A 98 -17.98 -34.34 1.37
C ILE A 98 -18.17 -34.95 -0.01
N GLU A 99 -17.31 -34.63 -0.98
CA GLU A 99 -17.37 -35.20 -2.32
C GLU A 99 -17.27 -36.72 -2.29
N VAL A 100 -16.28 -37.27 -1.59
CA VAL A 100 -16.09 -38.72 -1.44
C VAL A 100 -17.31 -39.38 -0.76
N GLU A 101 -17.82 -38.79 0.32
CA GLU A 101 -18.98 -39.32 1.04
C GLU A 101 -20.25 -39.31 0.17
N GLN A 102 -20.47 -38.25 -0.61
CA GLN A 102 -21.60 -38.16 -1.54
C GLN A 102 -21.49 -39.18 -2.67
N GLN A 103 -20.30 -39.38 -3.24
CA GLN A 103 -20.08 -40.43 -4.24
C GLN A 103 -20.37 -41.82 -3.68
N HIS A 104 -19.95 -42.10 -2.45
CA HIS A 104 -20.24 -43.36 -1.77
C HIS A 104 -21.75 -43.57 -1.57
N LYS A 105 -22.44 -42.58 -1.01
CA LYS A 105 -23.90 -42.65 -0.78
C LYS A 105 -24.69 -42.82 -2.08
N LEU A 106 -24.28 -42.14 -3.15
CA LEU A 106 -24.91 -42.30 -4.46
C LEU A 106 -24.71 -43.71 -5.01
N LYS A 107 -23.53 -44.30 -4.81
CA LYS A 107 -23.27 -45.69 -5.19
C LYS A 107 -24.14 -46.66 -4.39
N GLU A 108 -24.19 -46.52 -3.06
CA GLU A 108 -25.05 -47.35 -2.20
C GLU A 108 -26.53 -47.25 -2.60
N LEU A 109 -27.01 -46.04 -2.90
CA LEU A 109 -28.36 -45.83 -3.40
C LEU A 109 -28.59 -46.52 -4.76
N THR A 110 -27.61 -46.45 -5.66
CA THR A 110 -27.67 -47.10 -6.98
C THR A 110 -27.75 -48.61 -6.84
N ASP A 111 -26.94 -49.19 -5.96
CA ASP A 111 -26.92 -50.63 -5.69
C ASP A 111 -28.27 -51.07 -5.09
N LEU A 112 -28.79 -50.33 -4.10
CA LEU A 112 -30.10 -50.60 -3.49
C LEU A 112 -31.25 -50.54 -4.52
N ILE A 113 -31.26 -49.54 -5.40
CA ILE A 113 -32.26 -49.42 -6.47
C ILE A 113 -32.17 -50.61 -7.42
N THR A 114 -30.96 -51.03 -7.78
CA THR A 114 -30.73 -52.17 -8.67
C THR A 114 -31.28 -53.48 -8.07
N ASP A 115 -31.00 -53.72 -6.80
CA ASP A 115 -31.51 -54.89 -6.06
C ASP A 115 -33.05 -54.86 -5.93
N PHE A 116 -33.62 -53.67 -5.71
CA PHE A 116 -35.07 -53.49 -5.67
C PHE A 116 -35.72 -53.79 -7.02
N ILE A 117 -35.17 -53.28 -8.12
CA ILE A 117 -35.64 -53.59 -9.48
C ILE A 117 -35.57 -55.10 -9.75
N GLY A 118 -34.49 -55.75 -9.34
CA GLY A 118 -34.35 -57.21 -9.43
C GLY A 118 -35.47 -57.94 -8.67
N SER A 119 -35.75 -57.52 -7.45
CA SER A 119 -36.83 -58.08 -6.61
C SER A 119 -38.21 -57.90 -7.23
N VAL A 120 -38.51 -56.71 -7.77
CA VAL A 120 -39.77 -56.42 -8.48
C VAL A 120 -39.93 -57.31 -9.71
N ARG A 121 -38.86 -57.52 -10.48
CA ARG A 121 -38.89 -58.42 -11.65
C ARG A 121 -39.22 -59.86 -11.25
N VAL A 122 -38.58 -60.39 -10.20
CA VAL A 122 -38.88 -61.73 -9.67
C VAL A 122 -40.33 -61.84 -9.21
N PHE A 123 -40.84 -60.80 -8.55
CA PHE A 123 -42.24 -60.73 -8.13
C PHE A 123 -43.21 -60.75 -9.32
N GLN A 124 -42.93 -59.96 -10.36
CA GLN A 124 -43.71 -59.93 -11.59
C GLN A 124 -43.74 -61.32 -12.26
N ASP A 125 -42.60 -62.00 -12.37
CA ASP A 125 -42.53 -63.36 -12.95
C ASP A 125 -43.35 -64.39 -12.17
N LYS A 126 -43.42 -64.25 -10.84
CA LYS A 126 -44.27 -65.09 -9.99
C LYS A 126 -45.75 -64.84 -10.28
N ILE A 127 -46.18 -63.58 -10.35
CA ILE A 127 -47.57 -63.23 -10.70
C ILE A 127 -47.93 -63.80 -12.07
N THR A 128 -47.09 -63.58 -13.09
CA THR A 128 -47.35 -64.10 -14.44
C THR A 128 -47.48 -65.62 -14.44
N ARG A 129 -46.66 -66.33 -13.66
CA ARG A 129 -46.79 -67.79 -13.51
C ARG A 129 -48.07 -68.23 -12.81
N VAL A 130 -48.51 -67.51 -11.78
CA VAL A 130 -49.78 -67.80 -11.09
C VAL A 130 -50.96 -67.58 -12.03
N LEU A 131 -50.99 -66.45 -12.74
CA LEU A 131 -52.06 -66.13 -13.69
C LEU A 131 -52.15 -67.13 -14.85
N LYS A 132 -51.03 -67.70 -15.30
CA LYS A 132 -51.02 -68.77 -16.33
C LYS A 132 -51.48 -70.14 -15.82
N LYS A 133 -51.51 -70.34 -14.50
CA LYS A 133 -51.95 -71.59 -13.85
C LYS A 133 -53.39 -71.53 -13.34
N SER A 134 -54.02 -70.36 -13.40
CA SER A 134 -55.43 -70.12 -13.09
C SER A 134 -56.28 -70.13 -14.35
#